data_AF-A0A3D0YQK9-F1
#
_entry.id   AF-A0A3D0YQK9-F1
#
_cell.length_a   1.000
_cell.length_b   1.000
_cell.length_c   1.000
_cell.angle_alpha   90.00
_cell.angle_beta   90.00
_cell.angle_gamma   90.00
#
_symmetry.space_group_name_H-M   'P 1'
#
loop_
_entity.id
_entity.type
_entity.pdbx_description
1 polymer ?
#
loop_
_entity_poly.entity_id
_entity_poly.type
_entity_poly.pdbx_seq_one_letter_code
_entity_poly.pdbx_strand_id
1 'polypeptide(L)'
;MKQFVSIKVSRGMIHVFMVCGFISNLSAEAAVLTEADRIALEARLERIQKRSNERVGGLFKRAVQDYRSAIQSDDASMALYLKCYEKIRFTDEKRKSSEFREWKRRNKERLSSASMRMALRHQLAWLLLSVEAARRDGDISEMGKRAIEHLDQIMKNAEVLKEHRSILSQNALDSVFARAYSLNIKVEDWPQSTMDIEQIYDNVVLPPLRTTTRIDSLRSAWKKRILHEGHLIEKWSVRGGKTIGKKDAMRAPEFEKFLSEKRPQLLWEMEIDCFEVGDQQQSALRMLKHLETNLTHKDAPEWIEDFKGLISHKKE
;
A
#
# COMPACT_ATOMS: atom_id res chain seq x y z
N MET A 1 5.11 23.45 -32.19
CA MET A 1 5.50 24.78 -31.68
C MET A 1 5.23 24.79 -30.17
N LYS A 2 6.23 24.44 -29.34
CA LYS A 2 6.08 24.37 -27.87
C LYS A 2 6.98 25.44 -27.25
N GLN A 3 6.36 26.47 -26.68
CA GLN A 3 7.02 27.52 -25.92
C GLN A 3 7.45 26.99 -24.55
N PHE A 4 8.72 27.17 -24.20
CA PHE A 4 9.20 26.98 -22.83
C PHE A 4 9.13 28.31 -22.09
N VAL A 5 8.43 28.30 -20.95
CA VAL A 5 8.33 29.40 -19.99
C VAL A 5 9.60 29.41 -19.14
N SER A 6 10.27 30.57 -19.04
CA SER A 6 11.49 30.78 -18.27
C SER A 6 11.14 31.27 -16.85
N ILE A 7 11.60 30.55 -15.83
CA ILE A 7 11.47 30.94 -14.42
C ILE A 7 12.74 31.70 -14.00
N LYS A 8 12.61 33.00 -13.72
CA LYS A 8 13.65 33.85 -13.14
C LYS A 8 13.78 33.58 -11.63
N VAL A 9 15.00 33.25 -11.18
CA VAL A 9 15.38 33.33 -9.76
C VAL A 9 16.25 34.56 -9.55
N SER A 10 15.73 35.50 -8.77
CA SER A 10 16.41 36.72 -8.31
C SER A 10 17.47 36.39 -7.25
N ARG A 11 18.66 36.96 -7.36
CA ARG A 11 19.65 37.02 -6.27
C ARG A 11 20.20 38.44 -6.15
N GLY A 12 20.14 38.93 -4.90
CA GLY A 12 20.46 40.29 -4.49
C GLY A 12 21.96 40.63 -4.48
N MET A 13 22.16 41.93 -4.26
CA MET A 13 23.37 42.74 -4.25
C MET A 13 24.62 42.10 -3.63
N ILE A 14 25.73 42.18 -4.37
CA ILE A 14 27.09 42.27 -3.84
C ILE A 14 27.77 43.45 -4.55
N HIS A 15 28.46 44.29 -3.77
CA HIS A 15 29.03 45.56 -4.19
C HIS A 15 30.06 45.48 -5.33
N VAL A 16 29.96 46.49 -6.19
CA VAL A 16 30.76 46.75 -7.40
C VAL A 16 32.16 47.22 -7.04
N PHE A 17 33.20 46.50 -7.47
CA PHE A 17 34.50 47.07 -7.78
C PHE A 17 34.60 47.18 -9.30
N MET A 18 34.56 48.41 -9.79
CA MET A 18 34.68 48.77 -11.21
C MET A 18 36.16 48.74 -11.59
N VAL A 19 36.56 47.75 -12.39
CA VAL A 19 37.82 47.80 -13.16
C VAL A 19 37.41 47.76 -14.63
N CYS A 20 37.48 48.92 -15.28
CA CYS A 20 37.32 49.07 -16.72
C CYS A 20 38.47 48.37 -17.44
N GLY A 21 38.23 47.16 -17.92
CA GLY A 21 39.10 46.44 -18.86
C GLY A 21 38.32 46.17 -20.14
N PHE A 22 38.76 46.78 -21.23
CA PHE A 22 38.44 46.53 -22.64
C PHE A 22 37.43 45.39 -22.91
N ILE A 23 36.21 45.75 -23.33
CA ILE A 23 35.24 44.83 -23.91
C ILE A 23 35.77 44.42 -25.29
N SER A 24 36.58 43.37 -25.31
CA SER A 24 36.73 42.55 -26.50
C SER A 24 35.45 41.75 -26.62
N ASN A 25 34.71 41.90 -27.71
CA ASN A 25 33.59 41.04 -28.05
C ASN A 25 34.10 39.59 -28.24
N LEU A 26 34.25 38.85 -27.15
CA LEU A 26 34.26 37.41 -27.18
C LEU A 26 32.81 37.00 -27.48
N SER A 27 32.56 36.68 -28.74
CA SER A 27 31.47 35.78 -29.10
C SER A 27 31.67 34.53 -28.26
N ALA A 28 30.94 34.41 -27.15
CA ALA A 28 30.85 33.17 -26.38
C ALA A 28 30.03 32.20 -27.23
N GLU A 29 30.67 31.63 -28.23
CA GLU A 29 30.17 30.47 -28.95
C GLU A 29 29.84 29.42 -27.89
N ALA A 30 28.61 28.90 -27.89
CA ALA A 30 28.19 27.90 -26.92
C ALA A 30 29.12 26.70 -27.04
N ALA A 31 30.08 26.60 -26.11
CA ALA A 31 31.15 25.62 -26.18
C ALA A 31 30.54 24.21 -26.27
N VAL A 32 30.85 23.52 -27.37
CA VAL A 32 30.37 22.16 -27.59
C VAL A 32 31.15 21.24 -26.67
N LEU A 33 30.43 20.39 -25.95
CA LEU A 33 31.01 19.43 -25.00
C LEU A 33 32.05 18.55 -25.72
N THR A 34 33.33 18.73 -25.38
CA THR A 34 34.44 17.97 -25.99
C THR A 34 34.39 16.51 -25.54
N GLU A 35 35.08 15.63 -26.25
CA GLU A 35 35.16 14.21 -25.86
C GLU A 35 35.84 14.04 -24.50
N ALA A 36 36.87 14.83 -24.20
CA ALA A 36 37.52 14.84 -22.91
C ALA A 36 36.56 15.29 -21.79
N ASP A 37 35.71 16.30 -22.05
CA ASP A 37 34.68 16.75 -21.11
C ASP A 37 33.61 15.68 -20.87
N ARG A 38 33.20 14.95 -21.92
CA ARG A 38 32.25 13.82 -21.82
C ARG A 38 32.77 12.73 -20.90
N ILE A 39 33.99 12.25 -21.15
CA ILE A 39 34.63 11.21 -20.34
C ILE A 39 34.77 11.67 -18.88
N ALA A 40 35.20 12.92 -18.66
CA ALA A 40 35.34 13.47 -17.30
C ALA A 40 34.00 13.59 -16.57
N LEU A 41 32.94 13.98 -17.28
CA LEU A 41 31.58 14.06 -16.74
C LEU A 41 31.00 12.68 -16.43
N GLU A 42 31.14 11.70 -17.32
CA GLU A 42 30.69 10.32 -17.11
C GLU A 42 31.35 9.73 -15.85
N ALA A 43 32.68 9.83 -15.74
CA ALA A 43 33.40 9.36 -14.55
C ALA A 43 32.96 10.09 -13.26
N ARG A 44 32.55 11.37 -13.36
CA ARG A 44 31.99 12.11 -12.22
C ARG A 44 30.57 11.65 -11.88
N LEU A 45 29.73 11.40 -12.87
CA LEU A 45 28.37 10.90 -12.71
C LEU A 45 28.38 9.50 -12.09
N GLU A 46 29.26 8.60 -12.54
CA GLU A 46 29.43 7.27 -11.94
C GLU A 46 29.83 7.34 -10.46
N ARG A 47 30.77 8.22 -10.10
CA ARG A 47 31.15 8.43 -8.69
C ARG A 47 30.02 9.03 -7.86
N ILE A 48 29.22 9.92 -8.44
CA ILE A 48 28.02 10.45 -7.77
C ILE A 48 26.99 9.35 -7.59
N GLN A 49 26.75 8.53 -8.62
CA GLN A 49 25.82 7.42 -8.58
C GLN A 49 26.22 6.37 -7.55
N LYS A 50 27.50 5.97 -7.50
CA LYS A 50 28.02 5.03 -6.50
C LYS A 50 27.80 5.54 -5.07
N ARG A 51 28.22 6.78 -4.78
CA ARG A 51 28.03 7.39 -3.45
C ARG A 51 26.55 7.57 -3.10
N SER A 52 25.71 7.89 -4.09
CA SER A 52 24.27 7.97 -3.93
C SER A 52 23.70 6.60 -3.54
N ASN A 53 24.04 5.55 -4.27
CA ASN A 53 23.58 4.18 -4.02
C ASN A 53 24.03 3.68 -2.63
N GLU A 54 25.27 3.95 -2.22
CA GLU A 54 25.76 3.60 -0.88
C GLU A 54 24.99 4.33 0.22
N ARG A 55 24.75 5.64 0.06
CA ARG A 55 24.01 6.45 1.04
C ARG A 55 22.55 6.02 1.12
N VAL A 56 21.91 5.82 -0.02
CA VAL A 56 20.52 5.35 -0.12
C VAL A 56 20.40 3.95 0.49
N GLY A 57 21.26 3.01 0.10
CA GLY A 57 21.30 1.66 0.67
C GLY A 57 21.49 1.65 2.19
N GLY A 58 22.35 2.55 2.72
CA GLY A 58 22.53 2.74 4.15
C GLY A 58 21.28 3.23 4.88
N LEU A 59 20.55 4.19 4.29
CA LEU A 59 19.28 4.69 4.84
C LEU A 59 18.21 3.60 4.86
N PHE A 60 18.08 2.84 3.77
CA PHE A 60 17.13 1.72 3.68
C PHE A 60 17.43 0.63 4.70
N LYS A 61 18.70 0.23 4.85
CA LYS A 61 19.11 -0.77 5.84
C LYS A 61 18.75 -0.34 7.26
N ARG A 62 18.98 0.94 7.58
CA ARG A 62 18.61 1.51 8.88
C ARG A 62 17.10 1.55 9.09
N ALA A 63 16.34 1.99 8.07
CA ALA A 63 14.88 2.01 8.14
C ALA A 63 14.31 0.62 8.42
N VAL A 64 14.74 -0.40 7.67
CA VAL A 64 14.31 -1.80 7.87
C VAL A 64 14.65 -2.30 9.28
N GLN A 65 15.84 -2.00 9.79
CA GLN A 65 16.24 -2.37 11.14
C GLN A 65 15.32 -1.71 12.18
N ASP A 66 15.13 -0.40 12.10
CA ASP A 66 14.31 0.36 13.05
C ASP A 66 12.84 -0.08 12.98
N TYR A 67 12.32 -0.37 11.78
CA TYR A 67 10.96 -0.89 11.58
C TYR A 67 10.80 -2.27 12.21
N ARG A 68 11.72 -3.21 11.94
CA ARG A 68 11.69 -4.56 12.52
C ARG A 68 11.71 -4.55 14.04
N SER A 69 12.51 -3.68 14.64
CA SER A 69 12.53 -3.50 16.10
C SER A 69 11.24 -2.88 16.63
N ALA A 70 10.70 -1.88 15.94
CA ALA A 70 9.51 -1.18 16.39
C ALA A 70 8.21 -2.01 16.28
N ILE A 71 8.09 -2.89 15.27
CA ILE A 71 6.89 -3.74 15.12
C ILE A 71 6.78 -4.85 16.17
N GLN A 72 7.80 -5.07 17.02
CA GLN A 72 7.77 -6.10 18.06
C GLN A 72 6.77 -5.79 19.17
N SER A 73 6.42 -4.52 19.38
CA SER A 73 5.41 -4.13 20.37
C SER A 73 4.72 -2.82 20.03
N ASP A 74 3.51 -2.64 20.57
CA ASP A 74 2.73 -1.41 20.43
C ASP A 74 3.50 -0.18 20.98
N ASP A 75 4.23 -0.37 22.08
CA ASP A 75 5.02 0.70 22.70
C ASP A 75 6.25 1.07 21.86
N ALA A 76 6.95 0.10 21.29
CA ALA A 76 8.09 0.36 20.41
C ALA A 76 7.63 1.06 19.11
N SER A 77 6.48 0.66 18.57
CA SER A 77 5.85 1.33 17.41
C SER A 77 5.48 2.78 17.71
N MET A 78 4.87 3.04 18.88
CA MET A 78 4.54 4.40 19.31
C MET A 78 5.79 5.25 19.56
N ALA A 79 6.84 4.68 20.16
CA ALA A 79 8.11 5.37 20.38
C ALA A 79 8.74 5.79 19.04
N LEU A 80 8.77 4.88 18.06
CA LEU A 80 9.25 5.20 16.73
C LEU A 80 8.38 6.25 16.03
N TYR A 81 7.05 6.15 16.17
CA TYR A 81 6.11 7.14 15.62
C TYR A 81 6.43 8.55 16.16
N LEU A 82 6.61 8.69 17.48
CA LEU A 82 6.93 9.97 18.10
C LEU A 82 8.27 10.53 17.60
N LYS A 83 9.30 9.68 17.48
CA LYS A 83 10.61 10.07 16.92
C LYS A 83 10.48 10.56 15.47
N CYS A 84 9.74 9.84 14.64
CA CYS A 84 9.52 10.21 13.24
C CYS A 84 8.68 11.49 13.12
N TYR A 85 7.65 11.63 13.96
CA TYR A 85 6.79 12.81 13.99
C TYR A 85 7.55 14.06 14.43
N GLU A 86 8.35 13.97 15.50
CA GLU A 86 9.23 15.05 15.97
C GLU A 86 10.18 15.47 14.86
N LYS A 87 10.83 14.51 14.20
CA LYS A 87 11.74 14.79 13.08
C LYS A 87 11.05 15.61 12.00
N ILE A 88 9.93 15.11 11.46
CA ILE A 88 9.27 15.74 10.29
C ILE A 88 8.64 17.08 10.66
N ARG A 89 7.89 17.15 11.77
CA ARG A 89 7.02 18.29 12.11
C ARG A 89 7.66 19.34 13.00
N PHE A 90 8.87 19.08 13.49
CA PHE A 90 9.58 20.00 14.36
C PHE A 90 11.04 20.16 13.93
N THR A 91 11.83 19.08 13.94
CA THR A 91 13.27 19.18 13.67
C THR A 91 13.57 19.66 12.27
N ASP A 92 12.97 19.04 11.25
CA ASP A 92 13.18 19.40 9.84
C ASP A 92 12.60 20.81 9.53
N GLU A 93 11.54 21.20 10.26
CA GLU A 93 10.94 22.54 10.22
C GLU A 93 11.67 23.58 11.10
N LYS A 94 12.80 23.20 11.74
CA LYS A 94 13.62 24.05 12.63
C LYS A 94 12.85 24.66 13.82
N ARG A 95 11.82 23.97 14.31
CA ARG A 95 11.03 24.37 15.49
C ARG A 95 11.73 23.96 16.79
N LYS A 96 11.36 24.59 17.90
CA LYS A 96 12.02 24.34 19.20
C LYS A 96 11.55 23.01 19.80
N SER A 97 12.45 22.29 20.46
CA SER A 97 12.10 21.04 21.17
C SER A 97 11.05 21.25 22.28
N SER A 98 10.96 22.45 22.86
CA SER A 98 9.91 22.80 23.83
C SER A 98 8.51 22.73 23.21
N GLU A 99 8.35 23.11 21.94
CA GLU A 99 7.06 23.05 21.24
C GLU A 99 6.61 21.61 21.04
N PHE A 100 7.54 20.68 20.79
CA PHE A 100 7.21 19.26 20.69
C PHE A 100 6.73 18.69 22.04
N ARG A 101 7.39 19.08 23.14
CA ARG A 101 6.95 18.68 24.50
C ARG A 101 5.56 19.21 24.81
N GLU A 102 5.28 20.47 24.45
CA GLU A 102 3.95 21.04 24.61
C GLU A 102 2.91 20.34 23.73
N TRP A 103 3.22 20.06 22.47
CA TRP A 103 2.35 19.30 21.58
C TRP A 103 2.03 17.92 22.15
N LYS A 104 3.03 17.19 22.67
CA LYS A 104 2.81 15.89 23.34
C LYS A 104 1.86 16.04 24.53
N ARG A 105 2.05 17.07 25.35
CA ARG A 105 1.16 17.34 26.50
C ARG A 105 -0.28 17.59 26.05
N ARG A 106 -0.49 18.40 25.00
CA ARG A 106 -1.82 18.70 24.44
C ARG A 106 -2.48 17.49 23.77
N ASN A 107 -1.70 16.51 23.32
CA ASN A 107 -2.18 15.32 22.63
C ASN A 107 -2.16 14.05 23.51
N LYS A 108 -1.99 14.19 24.84
CA LYS A 108 -1.73 13.07 25.75
C LYS A 108 -2.77 11.94 25.61
N GLU A 109 -4.06 12.27 25.61
CA GLU A 109 -5.15 11.29 25.53
C GLU A 109 -5.05 10.44 24.27
N ARG A 110 -4.95 11.09 23.11
CA ARG A 110 -4.76 10.41 21.82
C ARG A 110 -3.48 9.57 21.81
N LEU A 111 -2.37 10.08 22.34
CA LEU A 111 -1.08 9.36 22.38
C LEU A 111 -1.07 8.20 23.41
N SER A 112 -1.98 8.20 24.37
CA SER A 112 -2.17 7.09 25.31
C SER A 112 -3.11 6.00 24.80
N SER A 113 -3.78 6.20 23.67
CA SER A 113 -4.71 5.22 23.10
C SER A 113 -4.02 3.91 22.71
N ALA A 114 -4.43 2.80 23.33
CA ALA A 114 -3.93 1.47 22.98
C ALA A 114 -4.31 1.07 21.54
N SER A 115 -5.53 1.41 21.10
CA SER A 115 -5.97 1.16 19.72
C SER A 115 -5.15 1.95 18.71
N MET A 116 -4.74 3.19 19.03
CA MET A 116 -3.82 3.96 18.18
C MET A 116 -2.47 3.28 18.05
N ARG A 117 -1.87 2.82 19.16
CA ARG A 117 -0.56 2.17 19.13
C ARG A 117 -0.57 0.92 18.27
N MET A 118 -1.62 0.11 18.42
CA MET A 118 -1.81 -1.10 17.62
C MET A 118 -2.03 -0.76 16.14
N ALA A 119 -2.86 0.24 15.81
CA ALA A 119 -3.06 0.67 14.43
C ALA A 119 -1.76 1.18 13.78
N LEU A 120 -0.95 1.94 14.51
CA LEU A 120 0.37 2.38 14.06
C LEU A 120 1.32 1.20 13.84
N ARG A 121 1.30 0.19 14.71
CA ARG A 121 2.10 -1.04 14.54
C ARG A 121 1.69 -1.77 13.27
N HIS A 122 0.39 -1.88 12.97
CA HIS A 122 -0.09 -2.50 11.74
C HIS A 122 0.32 -1.72 10.50
N GLN A 123 0.13 -0.39 10.48
CA GLN A 123 0.59 0.46 9.38
C GLN A 123 2.11 0.33 9.16
N LEU A 124 2.91 0.29 10.24
CA LEU A 124 4.35 0.12 10.17
C LEU A 124 4.77 -1.26 9.65
N ALA A 125 4.08 -2.32 10.07
CA ALA A 125 4.34 -3.66 9.57
C ALA A 125 4.02 -3.79 8.08
N TRP A 126 2.96 -3.15 7.59
CA TRP A 126 2.68 -3.07 6.15
C TRP A 126 3.71 -2.26 5.38
N LEU A 127 4.17 -1.14 5.95
CA LEU A 127 5.28 -0.38 5.37
C LEU A 127 6.53 -1.26 5.26
N LEU A 128 6.88 -2.01 6.30
CA LEU A 128 8.01 -2.94 6.27
C LEU A 128 7.84 -3.99 5.16
N LEU A 129 6.65 -4.59 5.05
CA LEU A 129 6.35 -5.55 3.99
C LEU A 129 6.50 -4.92 2.59
N SER A 130 6.04 -3.68 2.42
CA SER A 130 6.17 -2.91 1.19
C SER A 130 7.64 -2.62 0.84
N VAL A 131 8.46 -2.29 1.84
CA VAL A 131 9.91 -2.09 1.66
C VAL A 131 10.60 -3.39 1.24
N GLU A 132 10.18 -4.52 1.83
CA GLU A 132 10.75 -5.83 1.51
C GLU A 132 10.33 -6.33 0.13
N ALA A 133 9.07 -6.10 -0.26
CA ALA A 133 8.56 -6.40 -1.60
C ALA A 133 9.31 -5.62 -2.68
N ALA A 134 9.60 -4.34 -2.43
CA ALA A 134 10.36 -3.49 -3.36
C ALA A 134 11.79 -3.93 -3.64
N ARG A 135 12.29 -4.88 -2.85
CA ARG A 135 13.67 -5.39 -2.96
C ARG A 135 13.72 -6.79 -3.55
N ARG A 136 12.57 -7.38 -3.87
CA ARG A 136 12.51 -8.70 -4.48
C ARG A 136 12.40 -8.56 -5.99
N ASP A 137 13.39 -9.09 -6.69
CA ASP A 137 13.27 -9.43 -8.10
C ASP A 137 12.73 -10.87 -8.17
N GLY A 138 11.41 -11.05 -8.41
CA GLY A 138 10.82 -12.38 -8.61
C GLY A 138 9.76 -12.79 -7.57
N ASP A 139 9.87 -14.00 -7.02
CA ASP A 139 8.76 -14.67 -6.30
C ASP A 139 8.27 -13.90 -5.05
N ILE A 140 7.03 -13.42 -5.15
CA ILE A 140 6.27 -12.72 -4.11
C ILE A 140 5.37 -13.66 -3.28
N SER A 141 5.41 -14.98 -3.49
CA SER A 141 4.54 -15.92 -2.78
C SER A 141 4.68 -15.87 -1.25
N GLU A 142 5.88 -15.60 -0.74
CA GLU A 142 6.12 -15.36 0.69
C GLU A 142 5.49 -14.05 1.18
N MET A 143 5.45 -13.01 0.32
CA MET A 143 4.74 -11.76 0.62
C MET A 143 3.23 -12.01 0.75
N GLY A 144 2.65 -12.82 -0.14
CA GLY A 144 1.23 -13.17 -0.09
C GLY A 144 0.83 -13.86 1.23
N LYS A 145 1.63 -14.83 1.69
CA LYS A 145 1.38 -15.49 2.99
C LYS A 145 1.42 -14.50 4.15
N ARG A 146 2.45 -13.64 4.19
CA ARG A 146 2.60 -12.63 5.24
C ARG A 146 1.53 -11.56 5.18
N ALA A 147 1.04 -11.22 3.99
CA ALA A 147 -0.09 -10.30 3.83
C ALA A 147 -1.38 -10.91 4.40
N ILE A 148 -1.67 -12.18 4.13
CA ILE A 148 -2.82 -12.89 4.73
C ILE A 148 -2.69 -12.93 6.26
N GLU A 149 -1.53 -13.30 6.79
CA GLU A 149 -1.28 -13.34 8.24
C GLU A 149 -1.49 -11.96 8.87
N HIS A 150 -1.03 -10.91 8.18
CA HIS A 150 -1.23 -9.54 8.63
C HIS A 150 -2.70 -9.15 8.69
N LEU A 151 -3.47 -9.47 7.65
CA LEU A 151 -4.92 -9.24 7.60
C LEU A 151 -5.64 -10.05 8.68
N ASP A 152 -5.27 -11.32 8.90
CA ASP A 152 -5.83 -12.16 9.98
C ASP A 152 -5.63 -11.50 11.35
N GLN A 153 -4.47 -10.89 11.62
CA GLN A 153 -4.24 -10.16 12.88
C GLN A 153 -5.10 -8.88 12.98
N ILE A 154 -5.31 -8.16 11.88
CA ILE A 154 -6.21 -6.99 11.86
C ILE A 154 -7.64 -7.43 12.15
N MET A 155 -8.13 -8.48 11.47
CA MET A 155 -9.50 -8.98 11.64
C MET A 155 -9.74 -9.48 13.07
N LYS A 156 -8.76 -10.15 13.68
CA LYS A 156 -8.83 -10.58 15.09
C LYS A 156 -9.02 -9.41 16.06
N ASN A 157 -8.48 -8.24 15.72
CA ASN A 157 -8.53 -7.03 16.55
C ASN A 157 -9.45 -5.94 15.98
N ALA A 158 -10.35 -6.29 15.05
CA ALA A 158 -11.11 -5.33 14.25
C ALA A 158 -11.94 -4.36 15.10
N GLU A 159 -12.58 -4.83 16.17
CA GLU A 159 -13.39 -3.96 17.05
C GLU A 159 -12.54 -2.88 17.73
N VAL A 160 -11.36 -3.26 18.23
CA VAL A 160 -10.43 -2.33 18.88
C VAL A 160 -9.85 -1.33 17.88
N LEU A 161 -9.63 -1.77 16.64
CA LEU A 161 -9.04 -0.95 15.57
C LEU A 161 -10.05 -0.01 14.89
N LYS A 162 -11.35 -0.21 15.09
CA LYS A 162 -12.42 0.49 14.36
C LYS A 162 -12.30 2.02 14.39
N GLU A 163 -12.00 2.59 15.56
CA GLU A 163 -11.85 4.04 15.75
C GLU A 163 -10.63 4.61 15.01
N HIS A 164 -9.64 3.78 14.70
CA HIS A 164 -8.36 4.17 14.10
C HIS A 164 -8.20 3.60 12.68
N ARG A 165 -9.31 3.22 12.04
CA ARG A 165 -9.36 2.73 10.65
C ARG A 165 -8.66 3.64 9.64
N SER A 166 -8.65 4.95 9.88
CA SER A 166 -7.99 5.92 9.00
C SER A 166 -6.47 5.77 8.98
N ILE A 167 -5.85 5.30 10.06
CA ILE A 167 -4.41 4.99 10.10
C ILE A 167 -4.13 3.77 9.22
N LEU A 168 -4.99 2.75 9.29
CA LEU A 168 -4.85 1.50 8.53
C LEU A 168 -5.12 1.70 7.03
N SER A 169 -6.03 2.63 6.69
CA SER A 169 -6.43 2.92 5.30
C SER A 169 -5.51 3.95 4.62
N GLN A 170 -4.62 4.59 5.38
CA GLN A 170 -3.66 5.53 4.82
C GLN A 170 -2.60 4.78 4.00
N ASN A 171 -2.18 5.37 2.88
CA ASN A 171 -0.99 4.92 2.17
C ASN A 171 0.22 4.81 3.12
N ALA A 172 0.76 3.61 3.26
CA ALA A 172 1.88 3.34 4.17
C ALA A 172 3.16 4.07 3.73
N LEU A 173 3.34 4.31 2.42
CA LEU A 173 4.46 5.09 1.88
C LEU A 173 4.34 6.59 2.18
N ASP A 174 3.12 7.08 2.45
CA ASP A 174 2.87 8.45 2.92
C ASP A 174 2.83 8.56 4.45
N SER A 175 3.10 7.46 5.17
CA SER A 175 3.10 7.48 6.63
C SER A 175 4.18 8.41 7.20
N VAL A 176 4.05 8.75 8.48
CA VAL A 176 5.09 9.49 9.22
C VAL A 176 6.40 8.69 9.25
N PHE A 177 6.30 7.36 9.26
CA PHE A 177 7.46 6.46 9.23
C PHE A 177 8.22 6.57 7.91
N ALA A 178 7.56 6.40 6.77
CA ALA A 178 8.22 6.43 5.46
C ALA A 178 8.86 7.80 5.16
N ARG A 179 8.12 8.88 5.44
CA ARG A 179 8.60 10.26 5.23
C ARG A 179 9.84 10.59 6.06
N ALA A 180 9.94 10.10 7.29
CA ALA A 180 11.04 10.43 8.20
C ALA A 180 12.38 9.87 7.70
N TYR A 181 12.34 8.75 6.99
CA TYR A 181 13.51 8.10 6.39
C TYR A 181 13.71 8.48 4.92
N SER A 182 12.81 9.28 4.34
CA SER A 182 12.85 9.71 2.94
C SER A 182 12.96 8.52 1.97
N LEU A 183 12.20 7.45 2.25
CA LEU A 183 12.18 6.26 1.42
C LEU A 183 11.43 6.56 0.11
N ASN A 184 12.08 6.34 -1.03
CA ASN A 184 11.45 6.39 -2.35
C ASN A 184 11.24 4.95 -2.84
N ILE A 185 10.19 4.32 -2.32
CA ILE A 185 9.83 2.93 -2.66
C ILE A 185 8.88 2.95 -3.84
N LYS A 186 9.19 2.15 -4.85
CA LYS A 186 8.32 1.91 -6.00
C LYS A 186 8.20 0.41 -6.19
N VAL A 187 6.97 -0.08 -6.10
CA VAL A 187 6.61 -1.45 -6.42
C VAL A 187 5.38 -1.35 -7.31
N GLU A 188 5.49 -1.90 -8.51
CA GLU A 188 4.38 -1.92 -9.47
C GLU A 188 3.23 -2.75 -8.88
N ASP A 189 2.00 -2.24 -9.06
CA ASP A 189 0.75 -2.86 -8.60
C ASP A 189 0.68 -3.24 -7.10
N TRP A 190 1.57 -2.68 -6.28
CA TRP A 190 1.57 -2.98 -4.86
C TRP A 190 0.47 -2.22 -4.10
N PRO A 191 -0.29 -2.88 -3.22
CA PRO A 191 -1.35 -2.23 -2.45
C PRO A 191 -0.80 -1.16 -1.51
N GLN A 192 -1.46 0.00 -1.49
CA GLN A 192 -0.96 1.17 -0.79
C GLN A 192 -1.23 1.11 0.72
N SER A 193 -2.32 0.46 1.12
CA SER A 193 -2.76 0.38 2.51
C SER A 193 -3.04 -1.06 2.96
N THR A 194 -3.08 -1.26 4.28
CA THR A 194 -3.52 -2.56 4.87
C THR A 194 -4.99 -2.86 4.64
N MET A 195 -5.78 -1.86 4.24
CA MET A 195 -7.21 -1.99 4.06
C MET A 195 -7.62 -2.19 2.60
N ASP A 196 -6.67 -2.16 1.67
CA ASP A 196 -6.89 -2.40 0.25
C ASP A 196 -7.02 -3.92 -0.02
N ILE A 197 -7.93 -4.59 0.69
CA ILE A 197 -8.05 -6.07 0.74
C ILE A 197 -8.12 -6.66 -0.68
N GLU A 198 -8.96 -6.10 -1.53
CA GLU A 198 -9.09 -6.49 -2.94
C GLU A 198 -7.72 -6.52 -3.64
N GLN A 199 -6.99 -5.40 -3.63
CA GLN A 199 -5.68 -5.30 -4.29
C GLN A 199 -4.62 -6.20 -3.64
N ILE A 200 -4.68 -6.41 -2.33
CA ILE A 200 -3.81 -7.38 -1.65
C ILE A 200 -4.02 -8.77 -2.24
N TYR A 201 -5.27 -9.18 -2.45
CA TYR A 201 -5.54 -10.47 -3.04
C TYR A 201 -5.18 -10.53 -4.52
N ASP A 202 -5.61 -9.54 -5.29
CA ASP A 202 -5.48 -9.56 -6.76
C ASP A 202 -4.04 -9.42 -7.24
N ASN A 203 -3.23 -8.60 -6.56
CA ASN A 203 -1.87 -8.31 -7.02
C ASN A 203 -0.79 -9.09 -6.28
N VAL A 204 -1.07 -9.59 -5.06
CA VAL A 204 -0.04 -10.21 -4.21
C VAL A 204 -0.33 -11.67 -3.89
N VAL A 205 -1.56 -12.01 -3.49
CA VAL A 205 -1.87 -13.34 -2.96
C VAL A 205 -2.22 -14.35 -4.05
N LEU A 206 -3.14 -14.00 -4.95
CA LEU A 206 -3.72 -14.92 -5.93
C LEU A 206 -2.78 -15.24 -7.11
N PRO A 207 -2.04 -14.29 -7.71
CA PRO A 207 -1.22 -14.56 -8.89
C PRO A 207 -0.25 -15.76 -8.74
N PRO A 208 0.53 -15.90 -7.65
CA PRO A 208 1.45 -17.04 -7.50
C PRO A 208 0.76 -18.39 -7.19
N LEU A 209 -0.56 -18.40 -7.03
CA LEU A 209 -1.37 -19.60 -6.78
C LEU A 209 -2.10 -20.10 -8.03
N ARG A 210 -2.09 -19.34 -9.13
CA ARG A 210 -2.74 -19.68 -10.41
C ARG A 210 -1.94 -20.72 -11.20
N THR A 211 -1.72 -21.88 -10.57
CA THR A 211 -1.05 -23.04 -11.17
C THR A 211 -1.85 -24.31 -10.88
N THR A 212 -1.83 -25.27 -11.80
CA THR A 212 -2.56 -26.55 -11.68
C THR A 212 -2.23 -27.30 -10.38
N THR A 213 -1.00 -27.17 -9.90
CA THR A 213 -0.51 -27.82 -8.67
C THR A 213 -0.97 -27.14 -7.37
N ARG A 214 -1.60 -25.96 -7.44
CA ARG A 214 -1.93 -25.13 -6.27
C ARG A 214 -3.41 -24.76 -6.18
N ILE A 215 -4.28 -25.44 -6.93
CA ILE A 215 -5.73 -25.18 -6.99
C ILE A 215 -6.36 -25.13 -5.59
N ASP A 216 -6.03 -26.06 -4.68
CA ASP A 216 -6.56 -26.03 -3.31
C ASP A 216 -6.12 -24.80 -2.51
N SER A 217 -4.89 -24.34 -2.74
CA SER A 217 -4.35 -23.13 -2.12
C SER A 217 -5.01 -21.88 -2.71
N LEU A 218 -5.21 -21.83 -4.03
CA LEU A 218 -5.93 -20.77 -4.72
C LEU A 218 -7.35 -20.61 -4.18
N ARG A 219 -8.10 -21.72 -4.12
CA ARG A 219 -9.46 -21.77 -3.59
C ARG A 219 -9.52 -21.36 -2.12
N SER A 220 -8.53 -21.78 -1.33
CA SER A 220 -8.41 -21.39 0.09
C SER A 220 -8.13 -19.90 0.25
N ALA A 221 -7.29 -19.32 -0.62
CA ALA A 221 -7.00 -17.89 -0.64
C ALA A 221 -8.24 -17.05 -1.01
N TRP A 222 -9.01 -17.46 -2.03
CA TRP A 222 -10.29 -16.83 -2.36
C TRP A 222 -11.30 -16.87 -1.21
N LYS A 223 -11.43 -18.01 -0.53
CA LYS A 223 -12.27 -18.10 0.68
C LYS A 223 -11.80 -17.16 1.78
N LYS A 224 -10.48 -17.02 1.96
CA LYS A 224 -9.90 -16.06 2.90
C LYS A 224 -10.20 -14.61 2.52
N ARG A 225 -10.13 -14.24 1.23
CA ARG A 225 -10.58 -12.92 0.73
C ARG A 225 -12.01 -12.63 1.13
N ILE A 226 -12.93 -13.53 0.80
CA ILE A 226 -14.37 -13.40 1.12
C ILE A 226 -14.58 -13.22 2.63
N LEU A 227 -13.84 -13.97 3.45
CA LEU A 227 -13.89 -13.83 4.90
C LEU A 227 -13.34 -12.49 5.39
N HIS A 228 -12.22 -12.01 4.85
CA HIS A 228 -11.63 -10.72 5.23
C HIS A 228 -12.53 -9.55 4.85
N GLU A 229 -13.04 -9.52 3.61
CA GLU A 229 -13.98 -8.48 3.17
C GLU A 229 -15.28 -8.51 4.01
N GLY A 230 -15.84 -9.70 4.23
CA GLY A 230 -17.05 -9.87 5.02
C GLY A 230 -16.89 -9.47 6.48
N HIS A 231 -15.81 -9.92 7.15
CA HIS A 231 -15.53 -9.54 8.54
C HIS A 231 -15.30 -8.04 8.68
N LEU A 232 -14.59 -7.43 7.73
CA LEU A 232 -14.36 -6.00 7.77
C LEU A 232 -15.67 -5.23 7.76
N ILE A 233 -16.54 -5.54 6.79
CA ILE A 233 -17.84 -4.89 6.64
C ILE A 233 -18.71 -5.18 7.86
N GLU A 234 -18.78 -6.42 8.34
CA GLU A 234 -19.56 -6.79 9.51
C GLU A 234 -19.17 -5.98 10.77
N LYS A 235 -17.87 -5.89 11.04
CA LYS A 235 -17.34 -5.26 12.27
C LYS A 235 -17.37 -3.74 12.19
N TRP A 236 -17.09 -3.17 11.01
CA TRP A 236 -16.89 -1.72 10.90
C TRP A 236 -18.11 -0.95 10.39
N SER A 237 -19.11 -1.63 9.82
CA SER A 237 -20.35 -0.97 9.42
C SER A 237 -21.19 -0.50 10.62
N VAL A 238 -22.10 0.44 10.37
CA VAL A 238 -22.98 1.01 11.39
C VAL A 238 -24.27 0.19 11.41
N ARG A 239 -24.65 -0.30 12.60
CA ARG A 239 -25.92 -1.01 12.76
C ARG A 239 -27.08 -0.01 12.69
N GLY A 240 -28.07 -0.29 11.85
CA GLY A 240 -29.18 0.64 11.59
C GLY A 240 -30.25 0.71 12.70
N GLY A 241 -30.31 -0.26 13.61
CA GLY A 241 -31.38 -0.36 14.60
C GLY A 241 -31.24 0.59 15.79
N LYS A 242 -32.16 1.57 15.91
CA LYS A 242 -32.32 2.43 17.10
C LYS A 242 -33.31 1.88 18.15
N THR A 243 -33.93 0.72 17.91
CA THR A 243 -35.04 0.21 18.74
C THR A 243 -34.66 -1.11 19.42
N ILE A 244 -34.53 -1.07 20.74
CA ILE A 244 -34.30 -2.25 21.58
C ILE A 244 -35.56 -3.14 21.52
N GLY A 245 -35.39 -4.43 21.19
CA GLY A 245 -36.45 -5.44 21.39
C GLY A 245 -37.16 -6.03 20.17
N LYS A 246 -36.80 -5.66 18.93
CA LYS A 246 -37.22 -6.42 17.73
C LYS A 246 -36.06 -7.24 17.18
N LYS A 247 -36.36 -8.40 16.58
CA LYS A 247 -35.40 -9.22 15.80
C LYS A 247 -34.69 -8.41 14.70
N ASP A 248 -35.26 -7.27 14.31
CA ASP A 248 -34.69 -6.25 13.42
C ASP A 248 -33.54 -5.42 14.05
N ALA A 249 -32.98 -5.86 15.20
CA ALA A 249 -31.58 -5.61 15.57
C ALA A 249 -30.58 -6.33 14.61
N MET A 250 -31.04 -6.57 13.38
CA MET A 250 -30.40 -7.29 12.29
C MET A 250 -29.24 -6.48 11.73
N ARG A 251 -28.36 -7.19 11.05
CA ARG A 251 -27.02 -6.77 10.63
C ARG A 251 -27.00 -5.41 9.92
N ALA A 252 -25.82 -4.79 9.87
CA ALA A 252 -25.65 -3.52 9.16
C ALA A 252 -26.11 -3.64 7.69
N PRO A 253 -26.81 -2.65 7.12
CA PRO A 253 -27.29 -2.70 5.73
C PRO A 253 -26.18 -2.99 4.72
N GLU A 254 -24.98 -2.46 4.96
CA GLU A 254 -23.80 -2.71 4.13
C GLU A 254 -23.37 -4.18 4.19
N PHE A 255 -23.51 -4.83 5.34
CA PHE A 255 -23.20 -6.25 5.49
C PHE A 255 -24.26 -7.13 4.83
N GLU A 256 -25.54 -6.79 4.93
CA GLU A 256 -26.60 -7.51 4.20
C GLU A 256 -26.39 -7.39 2.68
N LYS A 257 -26.06 -6.18 2.19
CA LYS A 257 -25.71 -5.97 0.78
C LYS A 257 -24.49 -6.79 0.36
N PHE A 258 -23.45 -6.87 1.20
CA PHE A 258 -22.31 -7.74 0.94
C PHE A 258 -22.73 -9.19 0.80
N LEU A 259 -23.58 -9.69 1.71
CA LEU A 259 -24.03 -11.09 1.70
C LEU A 259 -24.90 -11.42 0.48
N SER A 260 -25.77 -10.49 0.05
CA SER A 260 -26.71 -10.72 -1.04
C SER A 260 -26.13 -10.43 -2.42
N GLU A 261 -25.17 -9.51 -2.54
CA GLU A 261 -24.62 -9.07 -3.84
C GLU A 261 -23.14 -9.46 -4.01
N LYS A 262 -22.25 -8.89 -3.18
CA LYS A 262 -20.80 -9.01 -3.42
C LYS A 262 -20.27 -10.42 -3.15
N ARG A 263 -20.77 -11.11 -2.11
CA ARG A 263 -20.32 -12.45 -1.76
C ARG A 263 -20.64 -13.49 -2.85
N PRO A 264 -21.86 -13.55 -3.41
CA PRO A 264 -22.12 -14.37 -4.59
C PRO A 264 -21.15 -14.08 -5.73
N GLN A 265 -20.92 -12.80 -6.05
CA GLN A 265 -19.99 -12.42 -7.11
C GLN A 265 -18.56 -12.90 -6.86
N LEU A 266 -18.01 -12.75 -5.64
CA LEU A 266 -16.69 -13.27 -5.29
C LEU A 266 -16.60 -14.81 -5.34
N LEU A 267 -17.70 -15.50 -5.02
CA LEU A 267 -17.77 -16.96 -5.17
C LEU A 267 -17.76 -17.37 -6.64
N TRP A 268 -18.43 -16.61 -7.50
CA TRP A 268 -18.41 -16.81 -8.95
C TRP A 268 -17.00 -16.63 -9.52
N GLU A 269 -16.36 -15.49 -9.22
CA GLU A 269 -14.99 -15.18 -9.63
C GLU A 269 -13.99 -16.25 -9.18
N MET A 270 -14.13 -16.77 -7.95
CA MET A 270 -13.32 -17.87 -7.45
C MET A 270 -13.45 -19.13 -8.31
N GLU A 271 -14.66 -19.52 -8.70
CA GLU A 271 -14.86 -20.72 -9.52
C GLU A 271 -14.39 -20.51 -10.97
N ILE A 272 -14.52 -19.30 -11.53
CA ILE A 272 -13.89 -18.94 -12.82
C ILE A 272 -12.37 -19.15 -12.73
N ASP A 273 -11.72 -18.56 -11.73
CA ASP A 273 -10.25 -18.62 -11.58
C ASP A 273 -9.79 -20.09 -11.41
N CYS A 274 -10.52 -20.89 -10.61
CA CYS A 274 -10.22 -22.33 -10.47
C CYS A 274 -10.43 -23.11 -11.78
N PHE A 275 -11.48 -22.80 -12.53
CA PHE A 275 -11.76 -23.41 -13.84
C PHE A 275 -10.65 -23.10 -14.84
N GLU A 276 -10.25 -21.84 -14.95
CA GLU A 276 -9.24 -21.37 -15.90
C GLU A 276 -7.86 -21.97 -15.63
N VAL A 277 -7.52 -22.18 -14.35
CA VAL A 277 -6.25 -22.79 -13.92
C VAL A 277 -6.22 -24.30 -14.18
N GLY A 278 -7.37 -24.99 -14.20
CA GLY A 278 -7.45 -26.40 -14.60
C GLY A 278 -8.45 -27.26 -13.83
N ASP A 279 -9.14 -26.75 -12.81
CA ASP A 279 -10.18 -27.49 -12.06
C ASP A 279 -11.53 -27.51 -12.79
N GLN A 280 -11.51 -27.81 -14.09
CA GLN A 280 -12.64 -27.58 -14.99
C GLN A 280 -13.89 -28.34 -14.55
N GLN A 281 -13.76 -29.65 -14.29
CA GLN A 281 -14.91 -30.48 -13.95
C GLN A 281 -15.56 -30.07 -12.61
N GLN A 282 -14.76 -29.91 -11.54
CA GLN A 282 -15.34 -29.59 -10.23
C GLN A 282 -15.83 -28.14 -10.18
N SER A 283 -15.10 -27.20 -10.78
CA SER A 283 -15.52 -25.79 -10.82
C SER A 283 -16.80 -25.66 -11.64
N ALA A 284 -16.93 -26.33 -12.78
CA ALA A 284 -18.18 -26.33 -13.56
C ALA A 284 -19.39 -26.83 -12.75
N LEU A 285 -19.23 -27.91 -11.98
CA LEU A 285 -20.31 -28.40 -11.09
C LEU A 285 -20.67 -27.37 -10.01
N ARG A 286 -19.69 -26.66 -9.45
CA ARG A 286 -19.91 -25.61 -8.45
C ARG A 286 -20.51 -24.34 -9.05
N MET A 287 -20.14 -23.98 -10.28
CA MET A 287 -20.72 -22.88 -11.05
C MET A 287 -22.19 -23.16 -11.36
N LEU A 288 -22.53 -24.38 -11.81
CA LEU A 288 -23.92 -24.78 -11.99
C LEU A 288 -24.70 -24.66 -10.67
N LYS A 289 -24.13 -25.16 -9.57
CA LYS A 289 -24.77 -25.06 -8.25
C LYS A 289 -24.95 -23.60 -7.80
N HIS A 290 -24.00 -22.74 -8.13
CA HIS A 290 -24.05 -21.31 -7.86
C HIS A 290 -25.24 -20.67 -8.58
N LEU A 291 -25.41 -20.94 -9.87
CA LEU A 291 -26.53 -20.44 -10.68
C LEU A 291 -27.88 -20.91 -10.13
N GLU A 292 -28.01 -22.21 -9.82
CA GLU A 292 -29.23 -22.78 -9.22
C GLU A 292 -29.61 -22.09 -7.90
N THR A 293 -28.62 -21.69 -7.10
CA THR A 293 -28.83 -21.08 -5.79
C THR A 293 -29.15 -19.58 -5.89
N ASN A 294 -28.72 -18.91 -6.96
CA ASN A 294 -28.77 -17.45 -7.10
C ASN A 294 -29.58 -17.01 -8.34
N LEU A 295 -30.63 -17.74 -8.72
CA LEU A 295 -31.43 -17.48 -9.92
C LEU A 295 -32.05 -16.06 -9.99
N THR A 296 -32.32 -15.45 -8.84
CA THR A 296 -32.91 -14.10 -8.75
C THR A 296 -31.86 -13.00 -8.56
N HIS A 297 -30.57 -13.35 -8.55
CA HIS A 297 -29.50 -12.36 -8.44
C HIS A 297 -29.43 -11.53 -9.72
N LYS A 298 -29.14 -10.23 -9.57
CA LYS A 298 -29.06 -9.27 -10.69
C LYS A 298 -28.04 -9.67 -11.77
N ASP A 299 -26.94 -10.31 -11.35
CA ASP A 299 -25.84 -10.71 -12.24
C ASP A 299 -25.98 -12.17 -12.73
N ALA A 300 -27.05 -12.89 -12.35
CA ALA A 300 -27.27 -14.25 -12.80
C ALA A 300 -27.31 -14.41 -14.34
N PRO A 301 -27.90 -13.48 -15.13
CA PRO A 301 -27.83 -13.55 -16.59
C PRO A 301 -26.40 -13.48 -17.14
N GLU A 302 -25.54 -12.63 -16.55
CA GLU A 302 -24.14 -12.50 -16.95
C GLU A 302 -23.36 -13.78 -16.63
N TRP A 303 -23.52 -14.33 -15.41
CA TRP A 303 -22.90 -15.60 -15.02
C TRP A 303 -23.30 -16.78 -15.92
N ILE A 304 -24.53 -16.80 -16.43
CA ILE A 304 -24.96 -17.82 -17.39
C ILE A 304 -24.17 -17.70 -18.71
N GLU A 305 -23.99 -16.48 -19.22
CA GLU A 305 -23.24 -16.26 -20.46
C GLU A 305 -21.74 -16.54 -20.28
N ASP A 306 -21.15 -16.11 -19.16
CA ASP A 306 -19.77 -16.45 -18.80
C ASP A 306 -19.55 -17.97 -18.81
N PHE A 307 -20.45 -18.72 -18.15
CA PHE A 307 -20.29 -20.17 -18.03
C PHE A 307 -20.46 -20.89 -19.36
N LYS A 308 -21.42 -20.46 -20.19
CA LYS A 308 -21.55 -20.95 -21.58
C LYS A 308 -20.26 -20.70 -22.37
N GLY A 309 -19.68 -19.50 -22.24
CA GLY A 309 -18.40 -19.16 -22.86
C GLY A 309 -17.30 -20.13 -22.43
N LEU A 310 -17.12 -20.32 -21.12
CA LEU A 310 -16.09 -21.19 -20.56
C LEU A 310 -16.19 -22.65 -21.02
N ILE A 311 -17.38 -23.24 -21.06
CA ILE A 311 -17.55 -24.65 -21.47
C ILE A 311 -17.53 -24.84 -22.99
N SER A 312 -17.80 -23.78 -23.77
CA SER A 312 -17.71 -23.82 -25.23
C SER A 312 -16.27 -23.78 -25.73
N HIS A 313 -15.37 -23.14 -24.97
CA HIS A 313 -13.94 -23.10 -25.27
C HIS A 313 -13.25 -24.39 -24.81
N LYS A 314 -12.98 -25.31 -25.75
CA LYS A 314 -11.97 -26.36 -25.54
C LYS A 314 -10.60 -25.67 -25.48
N LYS A 315 -9.97 -25.63 -24.30
CA LYS A 315 -8.51 -25.44 -24.21
C LYS A 315 -7.87 -26.71 -24.77
N GLU A 316 -7.17 -26.60 -25.91
CA GLU A 316 -6.36 -27.66 -26.51
C GLU A 316 -5.21 -28.09 -25.60
#